data_AF-A0A956ENE4-F1
#
_entry.id   AF-A0A956ENE4-F1
#
_cell.length_a   1.000
_cell.length_b   1.000
_cell.length_c   1.000
_cell.angle_alpha   90.00
_cell.angle_beta   90.00
_cell.angle_gamma   90.00
#
_symmetry.space_group_name_H-M   'P 1'
#
loop_
_entity.id
_entity.type
_entity.pdbx_description
1 polymer ?
#
loop_
_entity_poly.entity_id
_entity_poly.type
_entity_poly.pdbx_seq_one_letter_code
_entity_poly.pdbx_strand_id
1 'polypeptide(L)' 'HAADDALAAAIIAHARSQIAAFKAPRRVVFVASLPRTETGKIRRAELRRLAAELPADPSEG' A
#
# COMPACT_ATOMS: atom_id res chain seq x y z
N HIS A 1 11.33 7.38 -8.90
CA HIS A 1 9.91 7.75 -9.06
C HIS A 1 9.46 8.50 -7.81
N ALA A 2 8.66 9.56 -7.95
CA ALA A 2 8.06 10.23 -6.81
C ALA A 2 6.94 9.36 -6.22
N ALA A 3 6.77 9.41 -4.89
CA ALA A 3 5.74 8.68 -4.17
C ALA A 3 4.41 9.45 -4.24
N ASP A 4 3.78 9.46 -5.42
CA ASP A 4 2.57 10.21 -5.73
C ASP A 4 1.42 9.30 -6.20
N ASP A 5 0.25 9.91 -6.41
CA ASP A 5 -0.96 9.20 -6.83
C ASP A 5 -0.82 8.59 -8.23
N ALA A 6 -0.04 9.23 -9.11
CA ALA A 6 0.25 8.70 -10.44
C ALA A 6 1.04 7.38 -10.36
N LEU A 7 2.06 7.32 -9.50
CA LEU A 7 2.81 6.09 -9.26
C LEU A 7 1.93 5.03 -8.57
N ALA A 8 1.11 5.41 -7.60
CA ALA A 8 0.17 4.49 -6.96
C ALA A 8 -0.78 3.83 -7.98
N ALA A 9 -1.37 4.62 -8.88
CA ALA A 9 -2.24 4.15 -9.94
C ALA A 9 -1.49 3.22 -10.92
N ALA A 10 -0.25 3.58 -11.29
CA ALA A 10 0.59 2.75 -12.15
C ALA A 10 0.92 1.38 -11.52
N ILE A 11 1.22 1.33 -10.22
CA ILE A 11 1.47 0.08 -9.48
C ILE A 11 0.22 -0.80 -9.47
N ILE A 12 -0.96 -0.22 -9.22
CA ILE A 12 -2.23 -0.98 -9.23
C ILE A 12 -2.54 -1.50 -10.64
N ALA A 13 -2.37 -0.68 -11.67
CA ALA A 13 -2.59 -1.07 -13.06
C ALA A 13 -1.67 -2.22 -13.46
N HIS A 14 -0.39 -2.14 -13.09
CA HIS A 14 0.58 -3.20 -13.32
C HIS A 14 0.23 -4.49 -12.57
N ALA A 15 -0.21 -4.40 -11.30
CA ALA A 15 -0.66 -5.58 -10.57
C ALA A 15 -1.88 -6.22 -11.27
N ARG A 16 -2.87 -5.43 -11.67
CA ARG A 16 -4.07 -5.92 -12.36
C ARG A 16 -3.79 -6.57 -13.71
N SER A 17 -2.70 -6.21 -14.40
CA SER A 17 -2.29 -6.88 -15.63
C SER A 17 -1.58 -8.21 -15.39
N GLN A 18 -1.06 -8.45 -14.20
CA GLN A 18 -0.28 -9.66 -13.87
C GLN A 18 -1.06 -10.69 -13.03
N ILE A 19 -2.03 -10.25 -12.24
CA ILE A 19 -2.85 -11.13 -11.40
C ILE A 19 -4.34 -10.85 -11.58
N ALA A 20 -5.18 -11.82 -11.22
CA ALA A 20 -6.62 -11.65 -11.25
C ALA A 20 -7.05 -10.40 -10.46
N ALA A 21 -7.98 -9.62 -10.99
CA ALA A 21 -8.36 -8.31 -10.47
C ALA A 21 -8.72 -8.32 -8.97
N PHE A 22 -9.34 -9.39 -8.47
CA PHE A 22 -9.71 -9.54 -7.05
C PHE A 22 -8.50 -9.72 -6.11
N LYS A 23 -7.33 -10.09 -6.63
CA LYS A 23 -6.07 -10.21 -5.88
C LYS A 23 -5.23 -8.93 -5.93
N ALA A 24 -5.50 -8.04 -6.88
CA ALA A 24 -4.79 -6.78 -6.98
C ALA A 24 -5.09 -5.88 -5.77
N PRO A 25 -4.09 -5.11 -5.30
CA PRO A 25 -4.32 -4.18 -4.19
C PRO A 25 -5.37 -3.13 -4.58
N ARG A 26 -6.20 -2.74 -3.62
CA ARG A 26 -7.18 -1.66 -3.79
C ARG A 26 -6.55 -0.27 -3.67
N ARG A 27 -5.47 -0.15 -2.90
CA ARG A 27 -4.77 1.10 -2.61
C ARG A 27 -3.28 0.84 -2.43
N VAL A 28 -2.47 1.83 -2.76
CA VAL A 28 -1.04 1.90 -2.45
C VAL A 28 -0.82 3.13 -1.58
N VAL A 29 -0.11 2.95 -0.46
CA VAL A 29 0.31 4.05 0.40
C VAL A 29 1.81 3.95 0.61
N PHE A 30 2.50 5.06 0.35
CA PHE A 30 3.92 5.17 0.55
C PHE A 30 4.20 5.61 1.98
N VAL A 31 5.13 4.91 2.63
CA VAL A 31 5.58 5.21 3.99
C VAL A 31 7.10 5.34 3.98
N ALA A 32 7.64 6.14 4.90
CA ALA A 32 9.09 6.31 5.01
C ALA A 32 9.80 5.00 5.35
N SER A 33 9.16 4.13 6.14
CA SER A 33 9.70 2.83 6.51
C SER A 33 8.60 1.83 6.86
N LEU A 34 8.90 0.54 6.68
CA LEU A 34 8.02 -0.54 7.11
C LEU A 34 8.36 -0.97 8.53
N PRO A 35 7.36 -1.21 9.40
CA PRO A 35 7.61 -1.68 10.75
C PRO A 35 8.20 -3.09 10.71
N ARG A 36 9.36 -3.25 11.34
CA ARG A 36 10.13 -4.51 11.35
C ARG A 36 10.55 -4.89 12.77
N THR A 37 10.78 -6.19 12.99
CA THR A 37 11.44 -6.71 14.20
C THR A 37 12.92 -6.35 14.18
N GLU A 38 13.61 -6.55 15.30
CA GLU A 38 15.08 -6.40 15.38
C GLU A 38 15.81 -7.31 14.38
N THR A 39 15.21 -8.44 14.04
CA THR A 39 15.68 -9.37 13.00
C THR A 39 15.22 -9.02 11.57
N GLY A 40 14.58 -7.86 11.38
CA GLY A 40 14.17 -7.34 10.07
C GLY A 40 12.86 -7.91 9.49
N LYS A 41 12.15 -8.80 10.21
CA LYS A 41 10.87 -9.35 9.75
C LYS A 41 9.76 -8.30 9.85
N ILE A 42 8.83 -8.28 8.90
CA ILE A 42 7.68 -7.36 8.92
C ILE A 42 6.80 -7.62 10.16
N ARG A 43 6.53 -6.57 10.92
CA ARG A 43 5.56 -6.58 12.03
C ARG A 43 4.15 -6.42 11.49
N ARG A 44 3.53 -7.53 11.07
CA ARG A 44 2.19 -7.52 10.46
C ARG A 44 1.11 -6.91 11.36
N ALA A 45 1.19 -7.08 12.68
CA ALA A 45 0.23 -6.50 13.61
C ALA A 45 0.25 -4.97 13.58
N GLU A 46 1.44 -4.38 13.59
CA GLU A 46 1.64 -2.94 13.49
C GLU A 46 1.25 -2.42 12.11
N LEU A 47 1.59 -3.15 11.04
CA LEU A 47 1.16 -2.81 9.69
C LEU A 47 -0.37 -2.74 9.56
N ARG A 48 -1.11 -3.66 10.20
CA ARG A 48 -2.58 -3.61 10.23
C ARG A 48 -3.11 -2.41 11.00
N ARG A 49 -2.47 -2.05 12.11
CA ARG A 49 -2.83 -0.85 12.89
C ARG A 49 -2.63 0.41 12.06
N LEU A 50 -1.45 0.57 11.45
CA LEU A 50 -1.17 1.69 10.54
C LEU A 50 -2.20 1.74 9.42
N ALA A 51 -2.53 0.61 8.81
CA ALA A 51 -3.52 0.55 7.74
C ALA A 51 -4.93 0.98 8.19
N ALA A 52 -5.31 0.72 9.45
CA ALA A 52 -6.59 1.15 10.01
C ALA A 52 -6.63 2.65 10.33
N GLU A 53 -5.47 3.28 10.55
CA GLU A 53 -5.33 4.71 10.85
C GLU A 53 -5.20 5.56 9.56
N LEU A 54 -4.96 4.94 8.40
CA LEU A 54 -4.92 5.66 7.13
C LEU A 54 -6.32 6.16 6.77
N PRO A 55 -6.44 7.43 6.33
CA PRO A 55 -7.74 8.00 5.95
C PRO A 55 -8.38 7.15 4.85
N ALA A 56 -9.71 7.03 4.86
CA ALA A 56 -10.44 6.51 3.71
C ALA A 56 -10.08 7.34 2.46
N ASP A 57 -10.14 6.69 1.30
CA ASP A 57 -9.64 7.14 -0.01
C ASP A 57 -9.50 8.67 -0.19
N PRO A 58 -8.31 9.22 -0.53
CA PRO A 58 -8.16 10.65 -0.84
C PRO A 58 -8.89 11.08 -2.12
N SER A 59 -9.54 10.15 -2.84
CA SER A 59 -10.31 10.42 -4.06
C SER A 59 -11.82 10.60 -3.83
N GLU A 60 -12.33 10.53 -2.60
CA GLU A 60 -13.73 10.87 -2.28
C GLU A 60 -13.85 12.38 -2.05
N GLY A 61 -13.94 13.14 -3.13
CA GLY A 61 -14.22 14.58 -3.18
C GLY A 61 -15.10 14.92 -4.37
#